data_AF-A0A6A3LBI8-F1
#
_entry.id   AF-A0A6A3LBI8-F1
#
_cell.length_a   1.000
_cell.length_b   1.000
_cell.length_c   1.000
_cell.angle_alpha   90.00
_cell.angle_beta   90.00
_cell.angle_gamma   90.00
#
_symmetry.space_group_name_H-M   'P 1'
#
loop_
_entity.id
_entity.type
_entity.pdbx_description
1 polymer ?
#
loop_
_entity_poly.entity_id
_entity_poly.type
_entity_poly.pdbx_seq_one_letter_code
_entity_poly.pdbx_strand_id
1 'polypeptide(L)'
;MDAVEAMAAEETQAVTTVTEPQSATTVVAAATAPNIFDEDTWIIDSGCSQHISFAKELFEDLHPCGGIVTIANNATAQVEGAGTAKLHAKDSEGKLQ
;
A
#
# COMPACT_ATOMS: atom_id res chain seq x y z
N MET A 1 -20.10 -67.51 40.38
CA MET A 1 -18.71 -67.72 39.97
C MET A 1 -18.47 -66.79 38.80
N ASP A 2 -18.18 -65.58 39.22
CA ASP A 2 -17.45 -64.46 38.63
C ASP A 2 -16.75 -64.69 37.29
N ALA A 3 -16.96 -63.74 36.38
CA ALA A 3 -15.87 -62.95 35.76
C ALA A 3 -16.50 -61.83 34.90
N VAL A 4 -16.76 -60.66 35.49
CA VAL A 4 -16.09 -59.36 35.23
C VAL A 4 -15.54 -59.15 33.80
N GLU A 5 -16.28 -58.33 33.07
CA GLU A 5 -15.88 -57.10 32.36
C GLU A 5 -14.38 -56.87 32.07
N ALA A 6 -14.06 -56.64 30.78
CA ALA A 6 -12.97 -55.75 30.40
C ALA A 6 -13.21 -55.20 28.98
N MET A 7 -13.66 -53.94 28.94
CA MET A 7 -13.66 -53.04 27.80
C MET A 7 -12.22 -52.84 27.30
N ALA A 8 -11.94 -53.12 26.03
CA ALA A 8 -10.75 -52.63 25.36
C ALA A 8 -11.19 -51.50 24.41
N ALA A 9 -10.98 -50.26 24.85
CA ALA A 9 -11.10 -49.08 24.02
C ALA A 9 -9.87 -49.01 23.09
N GLU A 10 -10.10 -49.03 21.77
CA GLU A 10 -9.07 -48.70 20.78
C GLU A 10 -9.02 -47.18 20.66
N GLU A 11 -8.10 -46.55 21.39
CA GLU A 11 -7.85 -45.11 21.29
C GLU A 11 -7.04 -44.84 20.00
N THR A 12 -7.70 -44.19 19.05
CA THR A 12 -7.10 -43.71 17.80
C THR A 12 -6.23 -42.50 18.11
N GLN A 13 -4.90 -42.68 18.14
CA GLN A 13 -3.97 -41.56 18.19
C GLN A 13 -3.84 -40.91 16.81
N ALA A 14 -4.51 -39.77 16.62
CA ALA A 14 -4.28 -38.88 15.50
C ALA A 14 -2.92 -38.18 15.68
N VAL A 15 -1.91 -38.61 14.91
CA VAL A 15 -0.62 -37.93 14.84
C VAL A 15 -0.85 -36.55 14.20
N THR A 16 -0.79 -35.50 15.01
CA THR A 16 -0.88 -34.12 14.52
C THR A 16 0.53 -33.63 14.26
N THR A 17 0.95 -33.66 12.98
CA THR A 17 2.19 -33.00 12.55
C THR A 17 1.98 -31.49 12.59
N VAL A 18 2.51 -30.84 13.64
CA VAL A 18 2.64 -29.38 13.68
C VAL A 18 3.72 -29.01 12.66
N THR A 19 3.30 -28.41 11.54
CA THR A 19 4.22 -27.88 10.54
C THR A 19 4.70 -26.53 11.03
N GLU A 20 6.01 -26.39 11.29
CA GLU A 20 6.62 -25.10 11.64
C GLU A 20 6.38 -24.08 10.51
N PRO A 21 6.03 -22.82 10.82
CA PRO A 21 5.91 -21.79 9.81
C PRO A 21 7.28 -21.51 9.21
N GLN A 22 7.46 -21.90 7.95
CA GLN A 22 8.65 -21.55 7.18
C GLN A 22 8.69 -20.03 7.04
N SER A 23 9.70 -19.41 7.65
CA SER A 23 9.96 -17.98 7.56
C SER A 23 10.26 -17.61 6.11
N ALA A 24 9.26 -17.05 5.42
CA ALA A 24 9.42 -16.52 4.09
C ALA A 24 10.15 -15.18 4.18
N THR A 25 11.45 -15.17 3.85
CA THR A 25 12.20 -13.92 3.69
C THR A 25 11.86 -13.33 2.33
N THR A 26 11.08 -12.25 2.31
CA THR A 26 10.84 -11.47 1.11
C THR A 26 12.02 -10.50 0.90
N VAL A 27 12.81 -10.74 -0.15
CA VAL A 27 13.83 -9.80 -0.61
C VAL A 27 13.19 -8.76 -1.52
N VAL A 28 13.18 -7.50 -1.10
CA VAL A 28 12.69 -6.37 -1.91
C VAL A 28 13.90 -5.70 -2.57
N ALA A 29 14.01 -5.79 -3.89
CA ALA A 29 15.03 -5.08 -4.65
C ALA A 29 14.43 -3.78 -5.20
N ALA A 30 14.90 -2.63 -4.73
CA ALA A 30 14.56 -1.33 -5.31
C ALA A 30 15.54 -1.05 -6.46
N ALA A 31 15.09 -1.21 -7.70
CA ALA A 31 15.81 -0.74 -8.87
C ALA A 31 15.53 0.77 -9.05
N THR A 32 16.57 1.59 -9.12
CA THR A 32 16.44 2.98 -9.58
C THR A 32 16.13 2.94 -11.08
N ALA A 33 14.85 3.00 -11.41
CA ALA A 33 14.42 3.19 -12.78
C ALA A 33 14.86 4.59 -13.29
N PRO A 34 15.13 4.75 -14.59
CA PRO A 34 15.18 6.09 -15.20
C PRO A 34 13.91 6.86 -14.82
N ASN A 35 13.94 8.20 -14.80
CA ASN A 35 12.76 8.98 -14.42
C ASN A 35 11.59 8.63 -15.36
N ILE A 36 10.70 7.74 -14.91
CA ILE A 36 9.63 7.13 -15.72
C ILE A 36 8.41 8.05 -15.77
N PHE A 37 8.46 9.16 -15.02
CA PHE A 37 7.36 10.08 -14.83
C PHE A 37 7.68 11.37 -15.56
N ASP A 38 6.81 11.71 -16.50
CA ASP A 38 6.75 13.07 -17.04
C ASP A 38 6.39 14.04 -15.90
N GLU A 39 6.76 15.31 -16.06
CA GLU A 39 6.60 16.36 -15.03
C GLU A 39 5.14 16.54 -14.58
N ASP A 40 4.19 16.11 -15.43
CA ASP A 40 2.74 16.22 -15.22
C ASP A 40 2.11 14.92 -14.67
N THR A 41 2.91 13.91 -14.34
CA THR A 41 2.39 12.60 -13.92
C THR A 41 1.97 12.63 -12.46
N TRP A 42 0.73 12.20 -12.19
CA TRP A 42 0.21 12.03 -10.85
C TRP A 42 0.38 10.59 -10.36
N ILE A 43 0.86 10.44 -9.12
CA ILE A 43 0.97 9.14 -8.45
C ILE A 43 -0.28 8.93 -7.61
N ILE A 44 -0.95 7.80 -7.84
CA ILE A 44 -2.10 7.38 -7.03
C ILE A 44 -1.59 6.64 -5.80
N ASP A 45 -1.67 7.28 -4.65
CA ASP A 45 -1.25 6.72 -3.37
C ASP A 45 -2.43 6.62 -2.40
N SER A 46 -2.85 5.40 -2.09
CA SER A 46 -3.93 5.13 -1.13
C SER A 46 -3.60 5.56 0.30
N GLY A 47 -2.32 5.75 0.63
CA GLY A 47 -1.88 6.25 1.93
C GLY A 47 -1.90 7.77 2.04
N CYS A 48 -2.05 8.50 0.93
CA CYS A 48 -2.17 9.95 0.93
C CYS A 48 -3.59 10.38 1.28
N SER A 49 -3.71 11.32 2.22
CA SER A 49 -4.99 11.96 2.56
C SER A 49 -5.32 13.14 1.64
N GLN A 50 -4.31 13.74 1.00
CA GLN A 50 -4.43 14.94 0.18
C GLN A 50 -3.60 14.79 -1.10
N HIS A 51 -4.08 15.38 -2.19
CA HIS A 51 -3.33 15.53 -3.43
C HIS A 51 -2.35 16.70 -3.30
N ILE A 52 -1.06 16.47 -3.56
CA ILE A 52 0.01 17.46 -3.39
C ILE A 52 0.88 17.46 -4.65
N SER A 53 1.25 18.65 -5.11
CA SER A 53 2.25 18.83 -6.17
C SER A 53 3.18 19.99 -5.81
N PHE A 54 4.43 19.90 -6.27
CA PHE A 54 5.39 21.01 -6.22
C PHE A 54 5.36 21.88 -7.50
N ALA A 55 4.71 21.39 -8.56
CA ALA A 55 4.62 22.03 -9.87
C ALA A 55 3.41 22.99 -9.90
N LYS A 56 3.68 24.29 -9.76
CA LYS A 56 2.64 25.34 -9.73
C LYS A 56 1.88 25.45 -11.05
N GLU A 57 2.56 25.16 -12.16
CA GLU A 57 2.04 25.15 -13.52
C GLU A 57 0.91 24.13 -13.75
N LEU A 58 0.77 23.12 -12.88
CA LEU A 58 -0.34 22.15 -12.97
C LEU A 58 -1.69 22.73 -12.50
N PHE A 59 -1.68 23.89 -11.83
CA PHE A 59 -2.87 24.50 -11.27
C PHE A 59 -3.40 25.61 -12.18
N GLU A 60 -4.68 25.52 -12.59
CA GLU A 60 -5.33 26.56 -13.40
C GLU A 60 -5.54 27.85 -12.61
N ASP A 61 -5.81 27.68 -11.33
CA ASP A 61 -5.92 28.72 -10.32
C ASP A 61 -5.11 28.27 -9.10
N LEU A 62 -4.20 29.10 -8.60
CA LEU A 62 -3.49 28.83 -7.36
C LEU A 62 -3.69 29.99 -6.40
N HIS A 63 -4.37 29.72 -5.29
CA HIS A 63 -4.67 30.69 -4.27
C HIS A 63 -3.79 30.43 -3.04
N PRO A 64 -3.11 31.45 -2.50
CA PRO A 64 -2.34 31.29 -1.29
C PRO A 64 -3.20 30.75 -0.15
N CYS A 65 -2.78 29.63 0.42
CA CYS A 65 -3.38 29.07 1.61
C CYS A 65 -2.23 28.64 2.51
N GLY A 66 -2.22 29.15 3.74
CA GLY A 66 -1.26 28.66 4.73
C GLY A 66 -1.60 27.23 5.13
N GLY A 67 -0.66 26.55 5.76
CA GLY A 67 -0.88 25.21 6.27
C GLY A 67 0.40 24.39 6.23
N ILE A 68 0.39 23.29 6.97
CA ILE A 68 1.50 22.35 7.02
C ILE A 68 0.97 20.98 6.64
N VAL A 69 1.70 20.29 5.78
CA VAL A 69 1.46 18.89 5.45
C VAL A 69 2.59 18.02 5.99
N THR A 70 2.27 16.81 6.43
CA THR A 70 3.25 15.78 6.75
C THR A 70 3.46 14.91 5.52
N ILE A 71 4.71 14.72 5.11
CA ILE A 71 5.08 13.90 3.95
C ILE A 71 5.56 12.51 4.39
N ALA A 72 5.79 11.61 3.43
CA ALA A 72 6.00 10.18 3.67
C ALA A 72 7.09 9.82 4.70
N ASN A 73 8.13 10.65 4.86
CA ASN A 73 9.21 10.43 5.84
C ASN A 73 8.96 11.09 7.21
N ASN A 74 7.70 11.43 7.53
CA ASN A 74 7.29 12.20 8.71
C ASN A 74 7.85 13.63 8.78
N ALA A 75 8.52 14.11 7.74
CA ALA A 75 8.87 15.52 7.66
C ALA A 75 7.63 16.36 7.39
N THR A 76 7.73 17.67 7.65
CA THR A 76 6.67 18.64 7.39
C THR A 76 7.07 19.58 6.27
N ALA A 77 6.14 19.93 5.40
CA ALA A 77 6.30 20.95 4.37
C ALA A 77 5.23 22.03 4.53
N GLN A 78 5.61 23.28 4.26
CA GLN A 78 4.66 24.40 4.20
C GLN A 78 3.88 24.34 2.90
N VAL A 79 2.58 24.58 2.98
CA VAL A 79 1.71 24.75 1.83
C VAL A 79 1.77 26.21 1.38
N GLU A 80 2.10 26.44 0.12
CA GLU A 80 2.09 27.79 -0.47
C GLU A 80 0.69 28.18 -0.96
N GLY A 81 -0.09 27.22 -1.44
CA GLY A 81 -1.41 27.46 -2.01
C GLY A 81 -2.18 26.19 -2.34
N ALA A 82 -3.44 26.38 -2.69
CA ALA A 82 -4.34 25.34 -3.17
C ALA A 82 -5.09 25.84 -4.40
N GLY A 83 -5.48 24.91 -5.25
CA GLY A 83 -5.94 25.20 -6.59
C GLY A 83 -6.57 24.02 -7.31
N THR A 84 -7.07 24.26 -8.52
CA THR A 84 -7.63 23.22 -9.39
C THR A 84 -6.56 22.69 -10.34
N ALA A 85 -6.33 21.37 -10.32
CA ALA A 85 -5.49 20.68 -11.30
C ALA A 85 -6.34 19.80 -12.21
N LYS A 86 -6.10 19.83 -13.52
CA LYS A 86 -6.74 18.93 -14.49
C LYS A 86 -5.93 17.66 -14.65
N LEU A 87 -6.56 16.52 -14.39
CA LEU A 87 -5.93 15.22 -14.52
C LEU A 87 -6.36 14.56 -15.83
N HIS A 88 -5.40 14.02 -16.56
CA HIS A 88 -5.65 13.18 -17.74
C HIS A 88 -5.35 11.73 -17.37
N ALA A 89 -6.39 10.90 -17.31
CA ALA A 89 -6.23 9.48 -17.09
C ALA A 89 -6.22 8.75 -18.43
N LYS A 90 -5.32 7.77 -18.56
CA LYS A 90 -5.34 6.80 -19.66
C LYS A 90 -5.70 5.43 -19.11
N ASP A 91 -6.49 4.66 -19.84
CA ASP A 91 -6.73 3.27 -19.50
C ASP A 91 -5.52 2.36 -19.84
N SER A 92 -5.68 1.06 -19.59
CA SER A 92 -4.67 0.05 -19.90
C SER A 92 -4.34 -0.06 -21.40
N GLU A 93 -5.20 0.46 -22.27
CA GLU A 93 -5.00 0.50 -23.73
C GLU A 93 -4.39 1.85 -24.18
N GLY A 94 -4.16 2.78 -23.25
CA GLY A 94 -3.58 4.10 -23.50
C GLY A 94 -4.60 5.15 -23.96
N LYS A 95 -5.90 4.86 -23.93
CA LYS A 95 -6.95 5.78 -24.34
C LYS A 95 -7.28 6.75 -23.20
N LEU A 96 -7.38 8.04 -23.54
CA LEU A 96 -7.83 9.07 -22.60
C LEU A 96 -9.27 8.80 -22.16
N GLN A 97 -9.50 8.90 -20.84
CA GLN A 97 -10.80 8.75 -20.20
C GLN A 97 -11.47 10.10 -19.95
#